data_AF-A0A5C5EKS8-F1
#
_entry.id   AF-A0A5C5EKS8-F1
#
_cell.length_a   1.000
_cell.length_b   1.000
_cell.length_c   1.000
_cell.angle_alpha   90.00
_cell.angle_beta   90.00
_cell.angle_gamma   90.00
#
_symmetry.space_group_name_H-M   'P 1'
#
loop_
_entity.id
_entity.type
_entity.pdbx_description
1 polymer ?
#
loop_
_entity_poly.entity_id
_entity_poly.type
_entity_poly.pdbx_seq_one_letter_code
_entity_poly.pdbx_strand_id
1 'polypeptide(L)'
;MDKETINSFQSWAQENLVTRRGAAKITGQSYAGISQAINRKVLTPFLEFDGDPATSLVRLYLKSDVEAYAKQLQAKKQKQQ
;
A
#
# COMPACT_ATOMS: atom_id res chain seq x y z
N MET A 1 6.98 24.60 6.48
CA MET A 1 6.68 23.75 7.65
C MET A 1 7.84 23.92 8.62
N ASP A 2 7.55 24.07 9.90
CA ASP A 2 8.59 24.01 10.92
C ASP A 2 9.09 22.56 11.13
N LYS A 3 10.15 22.43 11.92
CA LYS A 3 10.78 21.12 12.20
C LYS A 3 9.85 20.15 12.92
N GLU A 4 8.98 20.65 13.78
CA GLU A 4 8.02 19.84 14.53
C GLU A 4 7.00 19.21 13.58
N THR A 5 6.42 20.02 12.69
CA THR A 5 5.49 19.58 11.65
C THR A 5 6.11 18.52 10.74
N ILE A 6 7.39 18.70 10.35
CA ILE A 6 8.10 17.71 9.53
C ILE A 6 8.27 16.38 10.28
N ASN A 7 8.63 16.43 11.57
CA ASN A 7 8.77 15.22 12.39
C ASN A 7 7.42 14.50 12.56
N SER A 8 6.34 15.24 12.84
CA SER A 8 5.00 14.66 12.94
C SER A 8 4.56 14.00 11.64
N PHE A 9 4.83 14.64 10.49
CA PHE A 9 4.54 14.06 9.20
C PHE A 9 5.38 12.81 8.92
N GLN A 10 6.67 12.82 9.28
CA GLN A 10 7.54 11.66 9.14
C GLN A 10 7.04 10.46 9.95
N SER A 11 6.68 10.67 11.22
CA SER A 11 6.11 9.62 12.07
C SER A 11 4.80 9.08 11.49
N TRP A 12 3.90 9.99 11.09
CA TRP A 12 2.65 9.60 10.44
C TRP A 12 2.90 8.76 9.18
N ALA A 13 3.84 9.18 8.32
CA ALA A 13 4.16 8.47 7.09
C ALA A 13 4.76 7.09 7.37
N GLN A 14 5.63 6.94 8.37
CA GLN A 14 6.22 5.66 8.76
C GLN A 14 5.17 4.67 9.29
N GLU A 15 4.14 5.16 9.98
CA GLU A 15 3.07 4.33 10.54
C GLU A 15 2.01 3.95 9.50
N ASN A 16 1.74 4.86 8.56
CA ASN A 16 0.57 4.79 7.69
C ASN A 16 0.90 4.47 6.23
N LEU A 17 2.15 4.56 5.79
CA LEU A 17 2.54 4.24 4.42
C LEU A 17 3.25 2.90 4.35
N VAL A 18 2.85 2.08 3.38
CA VAL A 18 3.48 0.79 3.10
C VAL A 18 3.92 0.71 1.65
N THR A 19 5.03 0.02 1.41
CA THR A 19 5.42 -0.37 0.06
C THR A 19 4.51 -1.48 -0.47
N ARG A 20 4.58 -1.76 -1.77
CA ARG A 20 3.91 -2.93 -2.37
C ARG A 20 4.24 -4.26 -1.68
N ARG A 21 5.49 -4.42 -1.23
CA ARG A 21 5.92 -5.60 -0.45
C ARG A 21 5.26 -5.63 0.93
N GLY A 22 5.12 -4.48 1.59
CA GLY A 22 4.36 -4.35 2.84
C GLY A 22 2.89 -4.72 2.64
N ALA A 23 2.28 -4.24 1.55
CA ALA A 23 0.90 -4.57 1.22
C ALA A 23 0.69 -6.08 1.01
N ALA A 24 1.60 -6.75 0.31
CA ALA A 24 1.56 -8.20 0.12
C ALA A 24 1.56 -8.98 1.44
N LYS A 25 2.37 -8.54 2.42
CA LYS A 25 2.38 -9.12 3.77
C LYS A 25 1.05 -8.95 4.49
N ILE A 26 0.47 -7.74 4.47
CA ILE A 26 -0.79 -7.43 5.15
C ILE A 26 -1.95 -8.25 4.56
N THR A 27 -2.03 -8.37 3.23
CA THR A 27 -3.14 -9.07 2.57
C THR A 27 -2.94 -10.59 2.53
N GLY A 28 -1.74 -11.09 2.86
CA GLY A 28 -1.36 -12.48 2.65
C GLY A 28 -1.36 -12.91 1.18
N GLN A 29 -1.17 -11.95 0.25
CA GLN A 29 -1.11 -12.23 -1.19
C GLN A 29 0.35 -12.24 -1.67
N SER A 30 0.59 -12.85 -2.83
CA SER A 30 1.87 -12.72 -3.52
C SER A 30 2.06 -11.30 -4.04
N TYR A 31 3.32 -10.93 -4.34
CA TYR A 31 3.63 -9.65 -4.98
C TYR A 31 2.85 -9.47 -6.29
N ALA A 32 2.73 -10.52 -7.10
CA ALA A 32 1.94 -10.52 -8.33
C ALA A 32 0.43 -10.34 -8.07
N GLY A 33 -0.11 -10.89 -6.97
CA GLY A 33 -1.49 -10.65 -6.54
C GLY A 33 -1.77 -9.19 -6.23
N ILE A 34 -0.86 -8.54 -5.49
CA ILE A 34 -0.93 -7.09 -5.29
C ILE A 34 -0.78 -6.35 -6.62
N SER A 35 0.08 -6.82 -7.53
CA SER A 35 0.20 -6.22 -8.86
C SER A 35 -1.10 -6.19 -9.63
N GLN A 36 -1.84 -7.30 -9.59
CA GLN A 36 -3.13 -7.39 -10.21
C GLN A 36 -4.15 -6.45 -9.54
N ALA A 37 -4.15 -6.35 -8.21
CA ALA A 37 -5.02 -5.41 -7.49
C ALA A 37 -4.77 -3.96 -7.90
N ILE A 38 -3.50 -3.56 -8.06
CA ILE A 38 -3.11 -2.22 -8.52
C ILE A 38 -3.55 -1.98 -9.97
N ASN A 39 -3.27 -2.94 -10.86
CA ASN A 39 -3.65 -2.83 -12.28
C ASN A 39 -5.16 -2.72 -12.46
N ARG A 40 -5.94 -3.41 -11.61
CA ARG A 40 -7.41 -3.34 -11.56
C ARG A 40 -7.94 -2.13 -10.79
N LYS A 41 -7.07 -1.23 -10.31
CA LYS A 41 -7.42 -0.03 -9.53
C LYS A 41 -8.17 -0.32 -8.23
N VAL A 42 -8.00 -1.53 -7.69
CA VAL A 42 -8.53 -1.90 -6.37
C VAL A 42 -7.66 -1.31 -5.26
N LEU A 43 -6.34 -1.23 -5.49
CA LEU A 43 -5.41 -0.47 -4.67
C LEU A 43 -4.75 0.61 -5.54
N THR A 44 -4.80 1.85 -5.10
CA THR A 44 -4.15 2.98 -5.76
C THR A 44 -3.00 3.48 -4.91
N PRO A 45 -1.83 3.83 -5.50
CA PRO A 45 -0.76 4.49 -4.76
C PRO A 45 -1.28 5.79 -4.13
N PHE A 46 -0.94 6.01 -2.87
CA PHE A 46 -1.14 7.29 -2.19
C PHE A 46 -0.03 8.28 -2.57
N LEU A 47 1.18 7.77 -2.70
CA LEU A 47 2.35 8.53 -3.14
C LEU A 47 3.09 7.72 -4.20
N GLU A 48 3.41 8.38 -5.30
CA GLU A 48 4.20 7.82 -6.41
C GLU A 48 5.27 8.84 -6.80
N PHE A 49 6.51 8.37 -6.93
CA PHE A 49 7.64 9.17 -7.39
C PHE A 49 8.63 8.30 -8.15
N ASP A 50 9.39 8.92 -9.03
CA ASP A 50 10.46 8.26 -9.75
C ASP A 50 11.54 7.79 -8.78
N GLY A 51 11.93 6.53 -8.89
CA GLY A 51 13.13 6.00 -8.25
C GLY A 51 14.34 6.11 -9.18
N ASP A 52 15.47 5.58 -8.71
CA ASP A 52 16.72 5.50 -9.46
C ASP A 52 17.03 4.02 -9.75
N PRO A 53 17.10 3.56 -11.03
CA PRO A 53 16.98 4.34 -12.27
C PRO A 53 15.56 4.89 -12.48
N ALA A 54 15.40 5.94 -13.30
CA ALA A 54 14.13 6.62 -13.59
C ALA A 54 12.97 5.70 -14.04
N THR A 55 13.26 4.44 -14.38
CA THR A 55 12.28 3.40 -14.69
C THR A 55 11.70 2.70 -13.46
N SER A 56 12.22 2.97 -12.26
CA SER A 56 11.86 2.31 -11.01
C SER A 56 10.91 3.16 -10.17
N LEU A 57 9.62 3.18 -10.53
CA LEU A 57 8.63 3.93 -9.75
C LEU A 57 8.53 3.41 -8.30
N VAL A 58 8.74 4.30 -7.32
CA VAL A 58 8.46 4.03 -5.92
C VAL A 58 7.00 4.35 -5.66
N ARG A 59 6.27 3.35 -5.15
CA ARG A 59 4.85 3.47 -4.81
C ARG A 59 4.64 3.15 -3.35
N LEU A 60 4.03 4.08 -2.64
CA LEU A 60 3.55 3.92 -1.29
C LEU A 60 2.02 3.91 -1.28
N TYR A 61 1.46 3.07 -0.42
CA TYR A 61 0.03 2.86 -0.27
C TYR A 61 -0.36 3.19 1.17
N LEU A 62 -1.56 3.74 1.36
CA LEU A 62 -2.11 3.87 2.70
C LEU A 62 -2.34 2.47 3.30
N LYS A 63 -1.82 2.26 4.50
CA LYS A 63 -1.99 1.03 5.27
C LYS A 63 -3.47 0.73 5.51
N SER A 64 -4.27 1.75 5.80
CA SER A 64 -5.73 1.64 5.98
C SER A 64 -6.43 1.04 4.75
N ASP A 65 -6.04 1.47 3.54
CA ASP A 65 -6.66 1.02 2.30
C ASP A 65 -6.28 -0.43 2.01
N VAL A 66 -5.03 -0.79 2.28
CA VAL A 66 -4.55 -2.17 2.18
C VAL A 66 -5.26 -3.08 3.18
N GLU A 67 -5.48 -2.63 4.42
CA GLU A 67 -6.22 -3.39 5.43
C GLU A 67 -7.70 -3.55 5.07
N ALA A 68 -8.34 -2.50 4.53
CA ALA A 68 -9.70 -2.57 4.03
C ALA A 68 -9.82 -3.58 2.89
N TYR A 69 -8.87 -3.57 1.96
CA TYR A 69 -8.80 -4.56 0.88
C TYR A 69 -8.57 -5.98 1.41
N ALA A 70 -7.68 -6.16 2.40
CA ALA A 70 -7.46 -7.46 3.04
C ALA A 70 -8.75 -8.02 3.66
N LYS A 71 -9.54 -7.18 4.34
CA LYS A 71 -10.86 -7.56 4.89
C LYS A 71 -11.83 -8.00 3.79
N GLN A 72 -11.88 -7.28 2.66
CA GLN A 72 -12.71 -7.65 1.52
C GLN A 72 -12.32 -9.02 0.93
N LEU A 73 -11.02 -9.34 0.86
CA LEU A 73 -10.55 -10.65 0.41
C LEU A 73 -11.03 -11.78 1.32
N GLN A 74 -10.92 -11.59 2.64
CA GLN A 74 -11.39 -12.61 3.60
C GLN A 74 -12.90 -12.82 3.51
N ALA A 75 -13.68 -11.74 3.40
CA ALA A 75 -15.13 -11.84 3.22
C ALA A 75 -15.51 -12.59 1.93
N LYS A 76 -14.76 -12.40 0.83
CA LYS A 76 -14.99 -13.15 -0.42
C LYS A 76 -14.68 -14.64 -0.29
N LYS A 77 -13.61 -15.00 0.45
CA LYS A 77 -13.27 -16.41 0.72
C LYS A 77 -14.34 -17.11 1.55
N GLN A 78 -14.87 -16.45 2.58
CA GLN A 78 -15.92 -16.99 3.43
C GLN A 78 -17.23 -17.23 2.68
N LYS A 79 -17.58 -16.38 1.70
CA LYS A 79 -18.78 -16.56 0.85
C LYS A 79 -18.67 -17.72 -0.14
N GLN A 80 -17.48 -18.23 -0.38
CA GLN A 80 -17.22 -19.32 -1.33
C GLN A 80 -17.06 -20.67 -0.64
N GLN A 81 -17.07 -20.69 0.70
CA GLN A 81 -17.12 -21.88 1.55
C GLN A 81 -18.56 -22.19 1.91
#